data_AF-A0A6M0II51-F1
#
_entry.id   AF-A0A6M0II51-F1
#
_cell.length_a   1.000
_cell.length_b   1.000
_cell.length_c   1.000
_cell.angle_alpha   90.00
_cell.angle_beta   90.00
_cell.angle_gamma   90.00
#
_symmetry.space_group_name_H-M   'P 1'
#
loop_
_entity.id
_entity.type
_entity.pdbx_description
1 polymer ?
#
loop_
_entity_poly.entity_id
_entity_poly.type
_entity_poly.pdbx_seq_one_letter_code
_entity_poly.pdbx_strand_id
1 'polypeptide(L)'
;MPESWAEVSLGQFLTLSDPQAPKDSLFIISTLSGLSIDELRGAVAYDLDEVVLSHLAFIWTAPAISSTPPEFLTINDQRVGFPDDLGTEVTLGQMVDVRHVIRGRQSKKEPVEPVVMASTVLPVFLWGKMRTDKYVNRQKATEQLWESIQTISCLDGLAASAFFLRNSLKLSPSGRVSVQAWTNPTSLKGWLLRLRQSWKSSTISTPQLD
;
A
#
# COMPACT_ATOMS: atom_id res chain seq x y z
N MET A 1 11.92 -12.59 -15.59
CA MET A 1 10.95 -11.48 -15.51
C MET A 1 10.02 -11.77 -14.36
N PRO A 2 9.45 -10.75 -13.69
CA PRO A 2 8.51 -11.01 -12.60
C PRO A 2 7.30 -11.79 -13.13
N GLU A 3 6.82 -12.76 -12.37
CA GLU A 3 5.62 -13.55 -12.68
C GLU A 3 4.42 -13.16 -11.81
N SER A 4 4.67 -12.35 -10.78
CA SER A 4 3.67 -11.89 -9.82
C SER A 4 3.95 -10.48 -9.31
N TRP A 5 2.92 -9.81 -8.80
CA TRP A 5 3.06 -8.51 -8.14
C TRP A 5 3.92 -8.55 -6.86
N ALA A 6 4.16 -9.73 -6.29
CA ALA A 6 5.03 -9.91 -5.14
C ALA A 6 6.52 -9.72 -5.50
N GLU A 7 6.90 -10.03 -6.74
CA GLU A 7 8.27 -9.92 -7.26
C GLU A 7 8.61 -8.53 -7.79
N VAL A 8 7.60 -7.72 -8.09
CA VAL A 8 7.79 -6.33 -8.54
C VAL A 8 8.09 -5.46 -7.34
N SER A 9 9.19 -4.73 -7.36
CA SER A 9 9.50 -3.77 -6.29
C SER A 9 8.62 -2.53 -6.40
N LEU A 10 8.41 -1.84 -5.27
CA LEU A 10 7.67 -0.59 -5.22
C LEU A 10 8.30 0.47 -6.12
N GLY A 11 9.64 0.53 -6.17
CA GLY A 11 10.37 1.43 -7.07
C GLY A 11 10.06 1.16 -8.52
N GLN A 12 10.10 -0.12 -8.95
CA GLN A 12 9.76 -0.52 -10.31
C GLN A 12 8.32 -0.13 -10.66
N PHE A 13 7.37 -0.44 -9.78
CA PHE A 13 5.96 -0.11 -10.00
C PHE A 13 5.73 1.39 -10.14
N LEU A 14 6.35 2.21 -9.28
CA LEU A 14 6.18 3.67 -9.33
C LEU A 14 6.81 4.28 -10.59
N THR A 15 7.98 3.80 -11.00
CA THR A 15 8.61 4.19 -12.27
C THR A 15 7.69 3.86 -13.45
N LEU A 16 7.08 2.68 -13.47
CA LEU A 16 6.15 2.27 -14.53
C LEU A 16 4.81 3.02 -14.47
N SER A 17 4.40 3.48 -13.28
CA SER A 17 3.17 4.24 -13.08
C SER A 17 3.31 5.74 -13.34
N ASP A 18 4.54 6.24 -13.49
CA ASP A 18 4.78 7.66 -13.78
C ASP A 18 4.24 8.01 -15.19
N PRO A 19 3.31 8.99 -15.31
CA PRO A 19 2.79 9.44 -16.60
C PRO A 19 3.85 10.04 -17.52
N GLN A 20 4.97 10.51 -16.98
CA GLN A 20 6.07 11.11 -17.74
C GLN A 20 7.14 10.09 -18.16
N ALA A 21 7.11 8.86 -17.62
CA ALA A 21 8.08 7.84 -17.96
C ALA A 21 7.83 7.27 -19.37
N PRO A 22 8.90 6.93 -20.13
CA PRO A 22 8.77 6.21 -21.40
C PRO A 22 7.94 4.92 -21.25
N LYS A 23 7.22 4.53 -22.30
CA LYS A 23 6.37 3.33 -22.32
C LYS A 23 6.75 2.35 -23.45
N ASP A 24 7.94 2.49 -24.01
CA ASP A 24 8.47 1.52 -24.96
C ASP A 24 8.93 0.22 -24.26
N SER A 25 8.96 -0.88 -25.01
CA SER A 25 9.30 -2.20 -24.48
C SER A 25 10.67 -2.22 -23.79
N LEU A 26 11.67 -1.53 -24.35
CA LEU A 26 13.04 -1.55 -23.85
C LEU A 26 13.16 -0.89 -22.47
N PHE A 27 12.46 0.23 -22.26
CA PHE A 27 12.35 0.89 -20.96
C PHE A 27 11.62 0.01 -19.93
N ILE A 28 10.55 -0.68 -20.34
CA ILE A 28 9.80 -1.52 -19.40
C ILE A 28 10.65 -2.73 -18.99
N ILE A 29 11.33 -3.37 -19.94
CA ILE A 29 12.25 -4.48 -19.69
C ILE A 29 13.39 -4.05 -18.76
N SER A 30 14.02 -2.91 -19.03
CA SER A 30 15.11 -2.41 -18.18
C SER A 30 14.65 -2.16 -16.75
N THR A 31 13.47 -1.55 -16.60
CA THR A 31 12.88 -1.30 -15.28
C THR A 31 12.59 -2.60 -14.53
N LEU A 32 11.95 -3.59 -15.17
CA LEU A 32 11.54 -4.85 -14.53
C LEU A 32 12.70 -5.81 -14.27
N SER A 33 13.68 -5.85 -15.17
CA SER A 33 14.86 -6.72 -15.03
C SER A 33 15.95 -6.13 -14.15
N GLY A 34 15.96 -4.80 -13.96
CA GLY A 34 17.06 -4.09 -13.32
C GLY A 34 18.30 -3.96 -14.21
N LEU A 35 18.26 -4.48 -15.44
CA LEU A 35 19.36 -4.36 -16.41
C LEU A 35 19.34 -2.97 -17.06
N SER A 36 20.52 -2.43 -17.33
CA SER A 36 20.67 -1.20 -18.10
C SER A 36 20.25 -1.40 -19.56
N ILE A 37 19.87 -0.30 -20.22
CA ILE A 37 19.51 -0.31 -21.64
C ILE A 37 20.67 -0.82 -22.50
N ASP A 38 21.92 -0.53 -22.12
CA ASP A 38 23.10 -0.97 -22.86
C ASP A 38 23.35 -2.48 -22.72
N GLU A 39 23.07 -3.08 -21.55
CA GLU A 39 23.09 -4.53 -21.37
C GLU A 39 22.03 -5.23 -22.22
N LEU A 40 20.84 -4.62 -22.33
CA LEU A 40 19.75 -5.17 -23.15
C LEU A 40 20.00 -5.07 -24.66
N ARG A 41 20.73 -4.04 -25.12
CA ARG A 41 21.08 -3.88 -26.54
C ARG A 41 21.95 -5.03 -27.08
N GLY A 42 22.70 -5.70 -26.21
CA GLY A 42 23.52 -6.87 -26.56
C GLY A 42 22.77 -8.21 -26.54
N ALA A 43 21.52 -8.23 -26.06
CA ALA A 43 20.73 -9.45 -25.94
C ALA A 43 20.18 -9.90 -27.31
N VAL A 44 20.16 -11.21 -27.55
CA VAL A 44 19.60 -11.80 -28.77
C VAL A 44 18.08 -11.71 -28.72
N ALA A 45 17.50 -11.01 -29.71
CA ALA A 45 16.09 -10.59 -29.74
C ALA A 45 15.04 -11.69 -29.99
N TYR A 46 15.41 -12.97 -30.09
CA TYR A 46 14.43 -14.02 -30.35
C TYR A 46 13.46 -14.17 -29.17
N ASP A 47 12.17 -14.01 -29.45
CA ASP A 47 11.01 -14.12 -28.55
C ASP A 47 10.88 -13.06 -27.44
N LEU A 48 11.67 -11.98 -27.49
CA LEU A 48 11.59 -10.92 -26.48
C LEU A 48 10.21 -10.27 -26.45
N ASP A 49 9.59 -9.98 -27.60
CA ASP A 49 8.27 -9.36 -27.64
C ASP A 49 7.16 -10.27 -27.10
N GLU A 50 7.19 -11.58 -27.33
CA GLU A 50 6.15 -12.51 -26.85
C GLU A 50 6.29 -12.80 -25.35
N VAL A 51 7.53 -12.94 -24.87
CA VAL A 51 7.86 -13.02 -23.44
C VAL A 51 7.48 -11.71 -22.73
N VAL A 52 7.74 -10.57 -23.35
CA VAL A 52 7.39 -9.25 -22.81
C VAL A 52 5.89 -9.06 -22.80
N LEU A 53 5.16 -9.35 -23.87
CA LEU A 53 3.71 -9.21 -23.92
C LEU A 53 3.00 -10.09 -22.87
N SER A 54 3.46 -11.34 -22.68
CA SER A 54 2.90 -12.23 -21.67
C SER A 54 3.17 -11.76 -20.23
N HIS A 55 4.34 -11.19 -19.95
CA HIS A 55 4.66 -10.61 -18.64
C HIS A 55 4.03 -9.22 -18.42
N LEU A 56 3.88 -8.42 -19.47
CA LEU A 56 3.24 -7.13 -19.32
C LEU A 56 1.74 -7.27 -19.07
N ALA A 57 1.10 -8.35 -19.55
CA ALA A 57 -0.32 -8.61 -19.34
C ALA A 57 -0.72 -8.57 -17.85
N PHE A 58 0.12 -9.06 -16.92
CA PHE A 58 -0.18 -8.96 -15.49
C PHE A 58 0.16 -7.58 -14.91
N ILE A 59 1.13 -6.85 -15.45
CA ILE A 59 1.49 -5.49 -15.00
C ILE A 59 0.38 -4.48 -15.28
N TRP A 60 -0.45 -4.73 -16.31
CA TRP A 60 -1.65 -3.95 -16.56
C TRP A 60 -2.87 -4.35 -15.72
N THR A 61 -2.76 -5.39 -14.90
CA THR A 61 -3.78 -5.71 -13.90
C THR A 61 -3.52 -4.93 -12.61
N ALA A 62 -4.56 -4.45 -11.93
CA ALA A 62 -4.36 -3.78 -10.65
C ALA A 62 -3.83 -4.78 -9.59
N PRO A 63 -2.81 -4.41 -8.80
CA PRO A 63 -2.35 -5.26 -7.70
C PRO A 63 -3.48 -5.49 -6.69
N ALA A 64 -3.67 -6.73 -6.27
CA ALA A 64 -4.63 -7.09 -5.23
C ALA A 64 -4.09 -6.68 -3.85
N ILE A 65 -4.30 -5.42 -3.48
CA ILE A 65 -3.82 -4.88 -2.20
C ILE A 65 -4.62 -5.48 -1.04
N SER A 66 -3.93 -6.11 -0.09
CA SER A 66 -4.57 -6.60 1.13
C SER A 66 -5.05 -5.45 2.02
N SER A 67 -6.15 -5.67 2.72
CA SER A 67 -6.66 -4.74 3.74
C SER A 67 -5.96 -4.88 5.09
N THR A 68 -5.16 -5.92 5.27
CA THR A 68 -4.32 -6.14 6.45
C THR A 68 -2.89 -5.68 6.16
N PRO A 69 -2.26 -4.91 7.07
CA PRO A 69 -0.83 -4.63 6.91
C PRO A 69 -0.02 -5.93 7.00
N PRO A 70 1.15 -5.99 6.34
CA PRO A 70 2.05 -7.12 6.51
C PRO A 70 2.65 -7.12 7.92
N GLU A 71 2.97 -8.29 8.47
CA GLU A 71 3.62 -8.41 9.78
C GLU A 71 5.07 -7.87 9.74
N PHE A 72 5.73 -7.98 8.60
CA PHE A 72 7.09 -7.52 8.36
C PHE A 72 7.20 -7.02 6.93
N LEU A 73 8.08 -6.05 6.72
CA LEU A 73 8.50 -5.59 5.40
C LEU A 73 9.90 -6.11 5.14
N THR A 74 10.12 -6.69 3.96
CA THR A 74 11.48 -6.98 3.49
C THR A 74 12.04 -5.73 2.82
N ILE A 75 13.09 -5.16 3.41
CA ILE A 75 13.78 -3.95 2.94
C ILE A 75 15.26 -4.28 2.84
N ASN A 76 15.85 -4.15 1.65
CA ASN A 76 17.26 -4.53 1.40
C ASN A 76 17.58 -5.95 1.94
N ASP A 77 16.72 -6.93 1.65
CA ASP A 77 16.80 -8.31 2.14
C ASP A 77 16.74 -8.50 3.67
N GLN A 78 16.41 -7.45 4.41
CA GLN A 78 16.23 -7.49 5.87
C GLN A 78 14.74 -7.41 6.24
N ARG A 79 14.32 -8.25 7.20
CA ARG A 79 12.96 -8.19 7.75
C ARG A 79 12.87 -7.07 8.78
N VAL A 80 12.17 -6.01 8.42
CA VAL A 80 11.83 -4.89 9.29
C VAL A 80 10.43 -5.10 9.84
N GLY A 81 10.29 -5.15 11.17
CA GLY A 81 8.99 -5.32 11.81
C GLY A 81 8.04 -4.18 11.47
N PHE A 82 6.80 -4.52 11.11
CA PHE A 82 5.78 -3.52 10.87
C PHE A 82 5.31 -2.90 12.21
N PRO A 83 5.03 -1.59 12.27
CA PRO A 83 4.54 -0.99 13.50
C PRO A 83 3.12 -1.45 13.83
N ASP A 84 3.00 -2.26 14.87
CA ASP A 84 1.73 -2.87 15.32
C ASP A 84 0.82 -1.87 16.06
N ASP A 85 1.41 -0.89 16.77
CA ASP A 85 0.70 0.18 17.47
C ASP A 85 1.24 1.57 17.07
N LEU A 86 0.52 2.22 16.16
CA LEU A 86 0.83 3.59 15.75
C LEU A 86 0.66 4.61 16.89
N GLY A 87 -0.12 4.30 17.92
CA GLY A 87 -0.31 5.17 19.08
C GLY A 87 0.91 5.29 19.99
N THR A 88 1.81 4.30 19.98
CA THR A 88 3.04 4.29 20.79
C THR A 88 4.32 4.41 19.96
N GLU A 89 4.32 3.87 18.75
CA GLU A 89 5.52 3.82 17.91
C GLU A 89 5.64 5.01 16.95
N VAL A 90 4.57 5.77 16.73
CA VAL A 90 4.57 6.95 15.86
C VAL A 90 4.50 8.22 16.68
N THR A 91 5.41 9.14 16.37
CA THR A 91 5.46 10.49 16.94
C THR A 91 4.35 11.39 16.36
N LEU A 92 3.92 12.37 17.15
CA LEU A 92 3.01 13.42 16.68
C LEU A 92 3.54 14.13 15.42
N GLY A 93 4.87 14.35 15.34
CA GLY A 93 5.52 14.99 14.19
C GLY A 93 5.29 14.25 12.87
N GLN A 94 5.47 12.92 12.87
CA GLN A 94 5.22 12.07 11.70
C GLN A 94 3.77 12.20 11.21
N MET A 95 2.81 12.15 12.14
CA MET A 95 1.38 12.27 11.82
C MET A 95 1.02 13.65 11.27
N VAL A 96 1.56 14.71 11.87
CA VAL A 96 1.34 16.09 11.45
C VAL A 96 1.88 16.31 10.05
N ASP A 97 3.10 15.86 9.76
CA ASP A 97 3.71 16.00 8.44
C ASP A 97 2.90 15.31 7.35
N VAL A 98 2.48 14.05 7.57
CA VAL A 98 1.63 13.32 6.60
C VAL A 98 0.29 14.03 6.38
N ARG A 99 -0.35 14.54 7.44
CA ARG A 99 -1.60 15.31 7.29
C ARG A 99 -1.43 16.59 6.49
N HIS A 100 -0.33 17.31 6.67
CA HIS A 100 -0.06 18.50 5.89
C HIS A 100 0.04 18.16 4.40
N VAL A 101 0.65 17.04 4.05
CA VAL A 101 0.70 16.56 2.65
C VAL A 101 -0.69 16.24 2.14
N ILE A 102 -1.48 15.47 2.90
CA ILE A 102 -2.83 15.07 2.49
C ILE A 102 -3.71 16.30 2.26
N ARG A 103 -3.72 17.25 3.20
CA ARG A 103 -4.49 18.49 3.08
C ARG A 103 -4.02 19.33 1.89
N GLY A 104 -2.71 19.41 1.67
CA GLY A 104 -2.13 20.13 0.54
C GLY A 104 -2.51 19.53 -0.82
N ARG A 105 -2.64 18.21 -0.92
CA ARG A 105 -3.14 17.53 -2.13
C ARG A 105 -4.64 17.73 -2.31
N GLN A 106 -5.42 17.57 -1.24
CA GLN A 106 -6.87 17.78 -1.26
C GLN A 106 -7.25 19.21 -1.68
N SER A 107 -6.53 20.23 -1.19
CA SER A 107 -6.79 21.62 -1.59
C SER A 107 -6.50 21.87 -3.07
N LYS A 108 -5.57 21.13 -3.67
CA LYS A 108 -5.26 21.13 -5.10
C LYS A 108 -6.12 20.18 -5.94
N LYS A 109 -7.05 19.44 -5.31
CA LYS A 109 -7.84 18.37 -5.95
C LYS A 109 -6.98 17.26 -6.55
N GLU A 110 -5.81 17.03 -5.98
CA GLU A 110 -4.92 15.93 -6.36
C GLU A 110 -5.33 14.63 -5.66
N PRO A 111 -5.07 13.45 -6.27
CA PRO A 111 -5.40 12.16 -5.67
C PRO A 111 -4.62 11.92 -4.37
N VAL A 112 -5.29 11.28 -3.41
CA VAL A 112 -4.73 10.83 -2.12
C VAL A 112 -4.93 9.33 -2.04
N GLU A 113 -4.10 8.60 -2.79
CA GLU A 113 -4.18 7.15 -2.95
C GLU A 113 -2.86 6.49 -2.49
N PRO A 114 -2.90 5.21 -2.07
CA PRO A 114 -1.72 4.50 -1.57
C PRO A 114 -0.52 4.56 -2.51
N VAL A 115 -0.76 4.41 -3.81
CA VAL A 115 0.27 4.46 -4.86
C VAL A 115 0.97 5.81 -4.86
N VAL A 116 0.20 6.89 -4.93
CA VAL A 116 0.70 8.26 -5.04
C VAL A 116 1.43 8.70 -3.77
N MET A 117 0.99 8.18 -2.62
CA MET A 117 1.47 8.60 -1.32
C MET A 117 2.56 7.68 -0.74
N ALA A 118 2.82 6.52 -1.34
CA ALA A 118 3.78 5.54 -0.81
C ALA A 118 5.17 6.15 -0.58
N SER A 119 5.65 6.97 -1.52
CA SER A 119 6.94 7.66 -1.45
C SER A 119 7.04 8.73 -0.37
N THR A 120 5.91 9.16 0.16
CA THR A 120 5.87 10.13 1.27
C THR A 120 5.61 9.44 2.60
N VAL A 121 4.70 8.49 2.63
CA VAL A 121 4.16 7.93 3.86
C VAL A 121 5.11 6.87 4.43
N LEU A 122 5.61 5.95 3.59
CA LEU A 122 6.47 4.87 4.06
C LEU A 122 7.76 5.39 4.74
N PRO A 123 8.51 6.36 4.16
CA PRO A 123 9.72 6.87 4.81
C PRO A 123 9.45 7.50 6.17
N VAL A 124 8.33 8.22 6.28
CA VAL A 124 7.96 8.88 7.52
C VAL A 124 7.65 7.87 8.62
N PHE A 125 6.80 6.88 8.35
CA PHE A 125 6.36 5.94 9.37
C PHE A 125 7.38 4.83 9.68
N LEU A 126 8.24 4.47 8.74
CA LEU A 126 9.28 3.45 8.95
C LEU A 126 10.57 4.01 9.54
N TRP A 127 10.70 5.33 9.67
CA TRP A 127 11.91 5.99 10.18
C TRP A 127 12.44 5.38 11.48
N GLY A 128 11.61 5.27 12.51
CA GLY A 128 12.03 4.76 13.83
C GLY A 128 12.49 3.30 13.79
N LYS A 129 11.88 2.47 12.93
CA LYS A 129 12.27 1.07 12.74
C LYS A 129 13.58 0.94 11.96
N MET A 130 13.87 1.87 11.04
CA MET A 130 15.04 1.78 10.14
C MET A 130 16.28 2.52 10.65
N ARG A 131 16.13 3.63 11.39
CA ARG A 131 17.25 4.51 11.74
C ARG A 131 17.62 4.51 13.22
N THR A 132 16.83 3.88 14.09
CA THR A 132 17.00 3.87 15.57
C THR A 132 17.06 5.24 16.26
N ASP A 133 17.08 6.33 15.48
CA ASP A 133 17.07 7.71 15.93
C ASP A 133 15.64 8.29 15.90
N LYS A 134 15.49 9.47 16.49
CA LYS A 134 14.21 10.18 16.52
C LYS A 134 13.91 10.76 15.14
N TYR A 135 12.65 10.67 14.73
CA TYR A 135 12.15 11.34 13.55
C TYR A 135 12.42 12.85 13.62
N VAL A 136 12.96 13.40 12.53
CA VAL A 136 13.28 14.84 12.42
C VAL A 136 12.21 15.58 11.64
N ASN A 137 12.07 15.25 10.35
CA ASN A 137 11.06 15.84 9.45
C ASN A 137 10.88 14.95 8.22
N ARG A 138 9.80 15.21 7.47
CA ARG A 138 9.43 14.44 6.27
C ARG A 138 10.51 14.45 5.21
N GLN A 139 11.12 15.61 4.96
CA GLN A 139 12.11 15.77 3.90
C GLN A 139 13.32 14.85 4.13
N LYS A 140 13.91 14.91 5.33
CA LYS A 140 15.02 14.04 5.73
C LYS A 140 14.63 12.56 5.69
N ALA A 141 13.40 12.23 6.09
CA ALA A 141 12.89 10.87 6.01
C ALA A 141 12.84 10.34 4.58
N THR A 142 12.24 11.10 3.66
CA THR A 142 12.19 10.75 2.25
C THR A 142 13.60 10.68 1.65
N GLU A 143 14.45 11.69 1.85
CA GLU A 143 15.80 11.72 1.27
C GLU A 143 16.67 10.53 1.69
N GLN A 144 16.54 10.05 2.93
CA GLN A 144 17.47 9.05 3.48
C GLN A 144 16.95 7.61 3.41
N LEU A 145 15.64 7.41 3.28
CA LEU A 145 15.05 6.07 3.31
C LEU A 145 14.43 5.66 1.97
N TRP A 146 14.28 6.59 1.03
CA TRP A 146 13.56 6.31 -0.21
C TRP A 146 14.17 5.19 -1.03
N GLU A 147 15.48 5.19 -1.23
CA GLU A 147 16.18 4.14 -1.99
C GLU A 147 15.95 2.75 -1.36
N SER A 148 15.98 2.66 -0.03
CA SER A 148 15.71 1.39 0.66
C SER A 148 14.24 0.98 0.52
N ILE A 149 13.31 1.92 0.66
CA ILE A 149 11.87 1.67 0.55
C ILE A 149 11.45 1.22 -0.84
N GLN A 150 12.15 1.66 -1.88
CA GLN A 150 11.91 1.21 -3.25
C GLN A 150 12.12 -0.29 -3.44
N THR A 151 12.90 -0.95 -2.57
CA THR A 151 13.15 -2.40 -2.63
C THR A 151 12.01 -3.25 -2.09
N ILE A 152 11.07 -2.64 -1.35
CA ILE A 152 9.91 -3.36 -0.80
C ILE A 152 9.08 -3.92 -1.94
N SER A 153 8.55 -5.14 -1.79
CA SER A 153 7.55 -5.68 -2.70
C SER A 153 6.39 -4.69 -2.89
N CYS A 154 5.95 -4.51 -4.13
CA CYS A 154 4.86 -3.59 -4.47
C CYS A 154 3.60 -3.88 -3.64
N LEU A 155 3.23 -5.16 -3.47
CA LEU A 155 2.05 -5.55 -2.68
C LEU A 155 2.16 -5.10 -1.22
N ASP A 156 3.29 -5.39 -0.58
CA ASP A 156 3.51 -5.06 0.82
C ASP A 156 3.64 -3.55 1.02
N GLY A 157 4.35 -2.86 0.13
CA GLY A 157 4.53 -1.42 0.16
C GLY A 157 3.20 -0.67 -0.01
N LEU A 158 2.35 -1.12 -0.93
CA LEU A 158 1.03 -0.51 -1.14
C LEU A 158 0.06 -0.82 0.00
N ALA A 159 0.07 -2.04 0.55
CA ALA A 159 -0.73 -2.39 1.71
C ALA A 159 -0.31 -1.57 2.95
N ALA A 160 1.00 -1.45 3.18
CA ALA A 160 1.57 -0.59 4.22
C ALA A 160 1.17 0.88 4.04
N SER A 161 1.30 1.42 2.83
CA SER A 161 0.91 2.81 2.51
C SER A 161 -0.58 3.04 2.77
N ALA A 162 -1.44 2.12 2.31
CA ALA A 162 -2.88 2.18 2.55
C ALA A 162 -3.22 2.16 4.04
N PHE A 163 -2.55 1.30 4.80
CA PHE A 163 -2.69 1.22 6.25
C PHE A 163 -2.34 2.55 6.92
N PHE A 164 -1.16 3.11 6.64
CA PHE A 164 -0.72 4.36 7.25
C PHE A 164 -1.60 5.55 6.85
N LEU A 165 -2.01 5.64 5.58
CA LEU A 165 -2.92 6.69 5.11
C LEU A 165 -4.26 6.66 5.85
N ARG A 166 -4.88 5.48 5.94
CA ARG A 166 -6.18 5.31 6.62
C ARG A 166 -6.11 5.76 8.08
N ASN A 167 -5.00 5.47 8.74
CA ASN A 167 -4.78 5.81 10.14
C ASN A 167 -4.34 7.28 10.33
N SER A 168 -3.62 7.85 9.36
CA SER A 168 -3.19 9.26 9.40
C SER A 168 -4.37 10.24 9.48
N LEU A 169 -5.53 9.85 8.96
CA LEU A 169 -6.76 10.65 8.95
C LEU A 169 -7.63 10.46 10.21
N LYS A 170 -7.34 9.48 11.06
CA LYS A 170 -8.10 9.19 12.29
C LYS A 170 -7.27 9.57 13.52
N LEU A 171 -7.42 10.79 14.04
CA LEU A 171 -7.02 11.06 15.43
C LEU A 171 -8.13 10.63 16.37
N SER A 172 -7.78 9.90 17.43
CA SER A 172 -8.59 9.96 18.64
C SER A 172 -8.37 11.32 19.35
N PRO A 173 -9.33 11.79 20.16
CA PRO A 173 -9.16 12.99 20.99
C PRO A 173 -7.95 12.95 21.93
N SER A 174 -7.41 11.76 22.21
CA SER A 174 -6.22 11.54 23.04
C SER A 174 -4.89 11.65 22.27
N GLY A 175 -4.93 11.87 20.95
CA GLY A 175 -3.75 11.83 20.08
C GLY A 175 -3.27 10.41 19.74
N ARG A 176 -3.80 9.38 20.40
CA ARG A 176 -3.51 7.96 20.10
C ARG A 176 -4.26 7.49 18.85
N VAL A 177 -3.61 6.66 18.06
CA VAL A 177 -4.19 6.04 16.86
C VAL A 177 -4.50 4.59 17.21
N SER A 178 -5.78 4.26 17.42
CA SER A 178 -6.19 2.87 17.64
C SER A 178 -6.30 2.16 16.29
N VAL A 179 -5.58 1.05 16.13
CA VAL A 179 -5.70 0.19 14.95
C VAL A 179 -7.11 -0.39 14.90
N GLN A 180 -7.88 0.01 13.90
CA GLN A 180 -9.09 -0.72 13.51
C GLN A 180 -8.74 -1.57 12.29
N ALA A 181 -8.56 -2.88 12.51
CA ALA A 181 -8.55 -3.85 11.43
C ALA A 181 -9.74 -3.55 10.49
N TRP A 182 -9.50 -3.59 9.18
CA TRP A 182 -10.62 -3.54 8.24
C TRP A 182 -11.33 -4.89 8.35
N THR A 183 -12.48 -4.91 9.00
CA THR A 183 -13.38 -6.05 8.87
C THR A 183 -13.88 -6.04 7.43
N ASN A 184 -13.30 -6.88 6.57
CA ASN A 184 -14.05 -7.35 5.42
C ASN A 184 -15.38 -7.87 5.97
N PRO A 185 -16.55 -7.51 5.42
CA PRO A 185 -17.80 -8.18 5.74
C PRO A 185 -17.81 -9.58 5.12
N THR A 186 -16.77 -10.39 5.33
CA THR A 186 -16.76 -11.81 5.00
C THR A 186 -17.39 -12.58 6.15
N SER A 187 -18.71 -12.46 6.20
CA SER A 187 -19.54 -13.49 6.77
C SER A 187 -20.88 -13.48 6.05
N LEU A 188 -20.92 -14.14 4.88
CA LEU A 188 -22.18 -14.64 4.29
C LEU A 188 -23.02 -15.42 5.33
N LYS A 189 -22.36 -15.98 6.36
CA LYS A 189 -23.02 -16.60 7.51
C LYS A 189 -23.85 -15.59 8.32
N GLY A 190 -23.42 -14.33 8.44
CA GLY A 190 -24.15 -13.28 9.16
C GLY A 190 -25.42 -12.78 8.44
N TRP A 191 -25.40 -12.72 7.11
CA TRP A 191 -26.58 -12.34 6.31
C TRP A 191 -27.67 -13.42 6.34
N LEU A 192 -27.29 -14.71 6.21
CA LEU A 192 -28.22 -15.84 6.31
C LEU A 192 -28.77 -16.03 7.73
N LEU A 193 -27.98 -15.76 8.78
CA LEU A 193 -28.46 -15.80 10.18
C LEU A 193 -29.49 -14.70 10.48
N ARG A 194 -29.35 -13.50 9.89
CA ARG A 194 -30.32 -12.41 10.05
C ARG A 194 -31.66 -12.68 9.35
N LEU A 195 -31.65 -13.36 8.20
CA LEU A 195 -32.88 -13.78 7.53
C LEU A 195 -33.66 -14.84 8.34
N ARG A 196 -32.95 -15.77 8.99
CA ARG A 196 -33.60 -16.82 9.82
C ARG A 196 -34.17 -16.31 11.14
N GLN A 197 -33.59 -15.26 11.73
CA GLN A 197 -34.14 -14.65 12.95
C GLN A 197 -35.37 -13.78 12.68
N SER A 198 -35.52 -13.22 11.47
CA SER A 198 -36.70 -12.43 11.09
C SER A 198 -37.97 -13.29 10.90
N TRP A 199 -37.83 -14.60 10.66
CA TRP A 199 -38.96 -15.51 10.39
C TRP A 199 -39.50 -16.25 11.63
N LYS A 200 -38.91 -16.03 12.82
CA LYS A 200 -39.38 -16.65 14.08
C LYS A 200 -40.07 -15.69 15.05
N SER A 201 -40.22 -14.41 14.69
CA SER A 201 -40.94 -13.41 15.51
C SER A 201 -42.10 -12.80 14.76
N SER A 202 -43.04 -13.64 14.34
CA SER A 202 -44.38 -13.22 13.95
C SER A 202 -45.43 -14.23 14.42
N THR A 203 -45.39 -14.58 15.71
CA THR A 203 -46.59 -15.03 16.39
C THR A 203 -47.46 -13.80 16.62
N ILE A 204 -48.40 -13.62 15.70
CA ILE A 204 -49.53 -12.70 15.77
C ILE A 204 -50.26 -12.98 17.10
N SER A 205 -50.22 -12.04 18.03
CA SER A 205 -51.16 -11.99 19.14
C SER A 205 -52.53 -11.59 18.57
N THR A 206 -53.43 -12.55 18.51
CA THR A 206 -54.84 -12.38 18.17
C THR A 206 -55.49 -11.33 19.09
N PRO A 207 -56.31 -10.40 18.58
CA PRO A 207 -57.04 -9.49 19.46
C PRO A 207 -58.14 -10.25 20.21
N GLN A 208 -58.18 -10.13 21.53
CA GLN A 208 -59.38 -10.44 22.30
C GLN A 208 -60.35 -9.26 22.16
N LEU A 209 -61.51 -9.54 21.57
CA LEU A 209 -62.72 -8.75 21.69
C LEU A 209 -63.35 -9.06 23.06
N ASP A 210 -63.56 -8.02 23.86
CA ASP A 210 -64.66 -7.89 24.81
C ASP A 210 -65.28 -6.50 24.60
#